data_AF-A0A9D5U5G6-F1
#
_entry.id   AF-A0A9D5U5G6-F1
#
_cell.length_a   1.000
_cell.length_b   1.000
_cell.length_c   1.000
_cell.angle_alpha   90.00
_cell.angle_beta   90.00
_cell.angle_gamma   90.00
#
_symmetry.space_group_name_H-M   'P 1'
#
loop_
_entity.id
_entity.type
_entity.pdbx_description
1 polymer ?
#
loop_
_entity_poly.entity_id
_entity_poly.type
_entity_poly.pdbx_seq_one_letter_code
_entity_poly.pdbx_strand_id
1 'polypeptide(L)'
;MMALANCRKCRKLFNKLVRDICEDCLAAEEEQLTVVQHFLRDHPRSSVFQIEEGCGVPASLVMQFAREKRITLVSSEGNRVTCKFCGREIEAGSICKLCQMKLSGDDKRAKIGAAMADLGKKTPPAPERKPTYTSYIAEKIRK
;
A
#
# COMPACT_ATOMS: atom_id res chain seq x y z
N MET A 1 13.41 40.55 11.76
CA MET A 1 12.62 40.55 13.01
C MET A 1 12.05 39.15 13.19
N MET A 2 12.49 38.41 14.21
CA MET A 2 11.98 37.06 14.48
C MET A 2 10.59 37.19 15.12
N ALA A 3 9.59 36.51 14.57
CA ALA A 3 8.23 36.55 15.11
C ALA A 3 8.08 35.46 16.17
N LEU A 4 7.77 35.85 17.41
CA LEU A 4 7.34 34.89 18.44
C LEU A 4 5.99 34.29 18.03
N ALA A 5 5.89 32.97 18.03
CA ALA A 5 4.67 32.24 17.70
C ALA A 5 4.49 31.03 18.62
N ASN A 6 3.27 30.49 18.64
CA ASN A 6 2.96 29.26 19.35
C ASN A 6 3.05 28.08 18.39
N CYS A 7 3.75 27.02 18.80
CA CYS A 7 3.85 25.79 18.02
C CYS A 7 2.46 25.17 17.78
N ARG A 8 2.17 24.78 16.54
CA ARG A 8 0.90 24.11 16.20
C ARG A 8 0.73 22.71 16.82
N LYS A 9 1.83 22.02 17.16
CA LYS A 9 1.80 20.67 17.75
C LYS A 9 1.75 20.70 19.28
N CYS A 10 2.73 21.36 19.92
CA CYS A 10 2.88 21.34 21.39
C CYS A 10 2.45 22.63 22.08
N ARG A 11 2.01 23.66 21.34
CA ARG A 11 1.62 25.00 21.85
C ARG A 11 2.73 25.80 22.55
N LYS A 12 3.96 25.31 22.61
CA LYS A 12 5.12 26.03 23.16
C LYS A 12 5.44 27.30 22.36
N LEU A 13 5.84 28.37 23.05
CA LEU A 13 6.35 29.59 22.45
C LEU A 13 7.72 29.34 21.81
N PHE A 14 7.89 29.78 20.57
CA PHE A 14 9.15 29.65 19.83
C PHE A 14 9.31 30.81 18.83
N ASN A 15 10.53 31.02 18.34
CA ASN A 15 10.80 31.97 17.27
C ASN A 15 10.45 31.34 15.92
N LYS A 16 9.40 31.84 15.28
CA LYS A 16 8.98 31.41 13.95
C LYS A 16 9.98 31.90 12.90
N LEU A 17 10.59 30.93 12.21
CA LEU A 17 11.46 31.15 11.05
C LEU A 17 10.64 31.01 9.76
N VAL A 18 10.40 29.76 9.34
CA VAL A 18 9.64 29.43 8.12
C VAL A 18 8.44 28.53 8.43
N ARG A 19 8.59 27.61 9.40
CA ARG A 19 7.58 26.61 9.77
C ARG A 19 6.76 27.05 10.99
N ASP A 20 5.55 26.52 11.11
CA ASP A 20 4.64 26.77 12.24
C ASP A 20 4.83 25.81 13.43
N ILE A 21 5.93 25.06 13.45
CA ILE A 21 6.28 24.11 14.50
C ILE A 21 7.64 24.47 15.11
N CYS A 22 7.81 24.21 16.41
CA CYS A 22 9.07 24.45 17.10
C CYS A 22 10.12 23.39 16.73
N GLU A 23 11.38 23.67 17.06
CA GLU A 23 12.53 22.80 16.80
C GLU A 23 12.37 21.42 17.46
N ASP A 24 11.87 21.36 18.70
CA ASP A 24 11.61 20.10 19.40
C ASP A 24 10.63 19.20 18.62
N CYS A 25 9.54 19.78 18.11
CA CYS A 25 8.55 19.05 17.32
C CYS A 25 9.06 18.67 15.93
N LEU A 26 9.97 19.46 15.36
CA LEU A 26 10.62 19.14 14.10
C LEU A 26 11.58 17.95 14.29
N ALA A 27 12.40 17.97 15.34
CA ALA A 27 13.29 16.86 15.68
C ALA A 27 12.53 15.56 15.92
N ALA A 28 11.38 15.62 16.61
CA ALA A 28 10.51 14.47 16.81
C ALA A 28 9.94 13.92 15.49
N GLU A 29 9.57 14.77 14.53
CA GLU A 29 9.15 14.31 13.19
C GLU A 29 10.30 13.64 12.43
N GLU A 30 11.53 14.15 12.57
CA GLU A 30 12.70 13.57 11.93
C GLU A 30 13.04 12.19 12.51
N GLU A 31 12.94 12.03 13.83
CA GLU A 31 13.11 10.73 14.48
C GLU A 31 12.07 9.71 13.99
N GLN A 32 10.79 10.12 13.91
CA GLN A 32 9.73 9.29 13.36
C GLN A 32 9.98 8.90 11.90
N LEU A 33 10.53 9.81 11.08
CA LEU A 33 10.92 9.48 9.72
C LEU A 33 12.03 8.43 9.70
N THR A 34 13.05 8.55 10.55
CA THR A 34 14.15 7.58 10.62
C THR A 34 13.63 6.19 10.98
N VAL A 35 12.70 6.09 11.93
CA VAL A 35 12.04 4.82 12.28
C VAL A 35 11.29 4.23 11.09
N VAL A 36 10.49 5.03 10.37
CA VAL A 36 9.76 4.58 9.19
C VAL A 36 10.70 4.13 8.07
N GLN A 37 11.81 4.84 7.86
CA GLN A 37 12.82 4.46 6.87
C GLN A 37 13.49 3.13 7.23
N HIS A 38 13.80 2.90 8.51
CA HIS A 38 14.33 1.62 8.97
C HIS A 38 13.32 0.49 8.70
N PHE A 39 12.06 0.69 9.09
CA PHE A 39 10.99 -0.28 8.86
C PHE A 39 10.81 -0.62 7.38
N LEU A 40 10.89 0.38 6.49
CA LEU A 40 10.80 0.18 5.04
C LEU A 40 12.02 -0.53 4.44
N ARG A 41 13.19 -0.53 5.10
CA ARG A 41 14.33 -1.35 4.65
C ARG A 41 14.06 -2.84 4.86
N ASP A 42 13.47 -3.19 5.99
CA ASP A 42 13.12 -4.57 6.34
C ASP A 42 11.85 -5.02 5.59
N HIS A 43 10.93 -4.09 5.33
CA HIS A 43 9.65 -4.34 4.68
C HIS A 43 9.36 -3.34 3.53
N PRO A 44 10.02 -3.51 2.37
CA PRO A 44 9.94 -2.54 1.26
C PRO A 44 8.57 -2.45 0.58
N ARG A 45 7.67 -3.42 0.81
CA ARG A 45 6.32 -3.46 0.23
C ARG A 45 5.23 -3.19 1.28
N SER A 46 5.58 -2.56 2.40
CA SER A 46 4.60 -2.25 3.43
C SER A 46 3.59 -1.20 2.99
N SER A 47 2.33 -1.44 3.33
CA SER A 47 1.27 -0.43 3.17
C SER A 47 1.35 0.62 4.27
N VAL A 48 0.72 1.78 4.05
CA VAL A 48 0.67 2.87 5.05
C VAL A 48 0.15 2.39 6.41
N PHE A 49 -0.83 1.47 6.42
CA PHE A 49 -1.37 0.89 7.66
C PHE A 49 -0.35 0.03 8.40
N GLN A 50 0.45 -0.77 7.69
CA GLN A 50 1.49 -1.58 8.32
C GLN A 50 2.60 -0.72 8.91
N ILE A 51 2.90 0.41 8.27
CA ILE A 51 3.85 1.39 8.80
C ILE A 51 3.28 2.06 10.04
N GLU A 52 1.99 2.42 10.05
CA GLU A 52 1.33 2.98 11.22
C GLU A 52 1.32 2.01 12.41
N GLU A 53 0.96 0.75 12.19
CA GLU A 53 0.96 -0.29 13.23
C GLU A 53 2.38 -0.65 13.70
N GLY A 54 3.35 -0.74 12.77
CA GLY A 54 4.72 -1.16 13.08
C GLY A 54 5.59 -0.06 13.67
N CYS A 55 5.38 1.19 13.27
CA CYS A 55 6.18 2.34 13.71
C CYS A 55 5.48 3.22 14.74
N GLY A 56 4.16 3.07 14.94
CA GLY A 56 3.37 3.97 15.80
C GLY A 56 3.27 5.40 15.25
N VAL A 57 3.55 5.60 13.96
CA VAL A 57 3.52 6.90 13.29
C VAL A 57 2.16 7.09 12.61
N PRO A 58 1.46 8.22 12.83
CA PRO A 58 0.13 8.40 12.26
C PRO A 58 0.20 8.35 10.73
N ALA A 59 -0.76 7.65 10.12
CA ALA A 59 -0.79 7.46 8.67
C ALA A 59 -0.82 8.78 7.87
N SER A 60 -1.36 9.85 8.44
CA SER A 60 -1.32 11.21 7.87
C SER A 60 0.11 11.73 7.70
N LEU A 61 0.99 11.47 8.66
CA LEU A 61 2.39 11.86 8.63
C LEU A 61 3.20 10.98 7.67
N VAL A 62 2.91 9.66 7.62
CA VAL A 62 3.51 8.75 6.64
C VAL A 62 3.15 9.19 5.21
N MET A 63 1.90 9.55 4.96
CA MET A 63 1.43 10.11 3.68
C MET A 63 2.13 11.44 3.34
N GLN A 64 2.37 12.29 4.34
CA GLN A 64 3.12 13.53 4.17
C GLN A 64 4.57 13.22 3.76
N PHE A 65 5.25 12.29 4.42
CA PHE A 65 6.61 11.86 4.06
C PHE A 65 6.69 11.31 2.63
N ALA A 66 5.67 10.54 2.21
CA ALA A 66 5.58 10.05 0.83
C ALA A 66 5.39 11.20 -0.17
N ARG A 67 4.53 12.19 0.15
CA ARG A 67 4.32 13.39 -0.68
C ARG A 67 5.56 14.26 -0.79
N GLU A 68 6.32 14.36 0.30
CA GLU A 68 7.61 15.07 0.37
C GLU A 68 8.76 14.27 -0.29
N LYS A 69 8.50 13.07 -0.84
CA LYS A 69 9.50 12.16 -1.42
C LYS A 69 10.61 11.74 -0.43
N ARG A 70 10.34 11.81 0.87
CA ARG A 70 11.26 11.40 1.95
C ARG A 70 11.24 9.89 2.20
N ILE A 71 10.17 9.23 1.74
CA ILE A 71 10.03 7.77 1.71
C ILE A 71 9.46 7.34 0.35
N THR A 72 9.77 6.11 -0.07
CA THR A 72 9.18 5.50 -1.26
C THR A 72 8.25 4.39 -0.82
N LEU A 73 6.96 4.58 -1.05
CA LEU A 73 5.97 3.53 -0.87
C LEU A 73 5.88 2.77 -2.19
N VAL A 74 6.19 1.47 -2.16
CA VAL A 74 5.89 0.60 -3.29
C VAL A 74 4.39 0.43 -3.30
N SER A 75 3.71 1.23 -4.12
CA SER A 75 2.31 1.03 -4.42
C SER A 75 2.21 -0.36 -5.04
N SER A 76 1.55 -1.29 -4.36
CA SER A 76 1.11 -2.55 -4.96
C SER A 76 -0.04 -2.23 -5.93
N GLU A 77 0.25 -1.42 -6.93
CA GLU A 77 -0.49 -1.40 -8.18
C GLU A 77 -0.29 -2.80 -8.74
N GLY A 78 -1.29 -3.65 -8.47
CA GLY A 78 -1.34 -4.98 -9.02
C GLY A 78 -1.23 -4.84 -10.52
N ASN A 79 -0.06 -5.18 -11.07
CA ASN A 79 0.07 -5.53 -12.45
C ASN A 79 -0.83 -6.75 -12.65
N ARG A 80 -2.11 -6.50 -12.93
CA ARG A 80 -3.07 -7.50 -13.35
C ARG A 80 -2.62 -7.90 -14.73
N VAL A 81 -1.74 -8.90 -14.78
CA VAL A 81 -1.35 -9.48 -16.05
C VAL A 81 -2.52 -10.33 -16.50
N THR A 82 -3.02 -10.10 -17.72
CA THR A 82 -4.14 -10.84 -18.29
C THR A 82 -3.62 -11.80 -19.35
N CYS A 83 -4.21 -12.99 -19.40
CA CYS A 83 -3.90 -13.97 -20.43
C CYS A 83 -4.30 -13.43 -21.80
N LYS A 84 -3.37 -13.40 -22.76
CA LYS A 84 -3.63 -12.92 -24.13
C LYS A 84 -4.69 -13.72 -24.90
N PHE A 85 -4.96 -14.98 -24.50
CA PHE A 85 -5.88 -15.88 -25.21
C PHE A 85 -7.29 -15.96 -24.61
N CYS A 86 -7.43 -15.82 -23.29
CA CYS A 86 -8.73 -15.97 -22.62
C CYS A 86 -9.09 -14.80 -21.71
N GLY A 87 -8.21 -13.80 -21.58
CA GLY A 87 -8.46 -12.60 -20.78
C GLY A 87 -8.42 -12.81 -19.26
N ARG A 88 -8.21 -14.03 -18.75
CA ARG A 88 -8.15 -14.31 -17.30
C ARG A 88 -6.94 -13.64 -16.67
N GLU A 89 -7.11 -13.07 -15.48
CA GLU A 89 -6.02 -12.58 -14.64
C GLU A 89 -5.06 -13.72 -14.26
N ILE A 90 -3.75 -13.48 -14.40
CA ILE A 90 -2.67 -14.41 -14.11
C ILE A 90 -1.64 -13.74 -13.19
N GLU A 91 -1.03 -14.54 -12.32
CA GLU A 91 -0.04 -14.05 -11.33
C GLU A 91 1.30 -13.69 -11.99
N ALA A 92 1.67 -14.39 -13.07
CA ALA A 92 2.87 -14.15 -13.86
C ALA A 92 2.76 -14.80 -15.25
N GLY A 93 3.50 -14.26 -16.24
CA GLY A 93 3.52 -14.75 -17.63
C GLY A 93 2.51 -14.05 -18.55
N SER A 94 2.43 -14.44 -19.82
CA SER A 94 1.51 -13.83 -20.81
C SER A 94 0.32 -14.72 -21.19
N ILE A 95 0.37 -16.00 -20.80
CA ILE A 95 -0.61 -17.04 -21.13
C ILE A 95 -0.90 -17.85 -19.85
N CYS A 96 -2.17 -18.12 -19.56
CA CYS A 96 -2.53 -18.95 -18.41
C CYS A 96 -2.20 -20.43 -18.66
N LYS A 97 -1.97 -21.19 -17.58
CA LYS A 97 -1.64 -22.64 -17.64
C LYS A 97 -2.63 -23.44 -18.49
N LEU A 98 -3.93 -23.11 -18.40
CA LEU A 98 -4.98 -23.77 -19.21
C LEU A 98 -4.85 -23.50 -20.71
N CYS A 99 -4.51 -22.27 -21.11
CA CYS A 99 -4.27 -21.94 -22.50
C CYS A 99 -2.95 -22.54 -22.99
N GLN A 100 -1.92 -22.56 -22.13
CA GLN A 100 -0.64 -23.17 -22.44
C GLN A 100 -0.78 -24.68 -22.70
N MET A 101 -1.54 -25.40 -21.89
CA MET A 101 -1.82 -26.84 -22.10
C MET A 101 -2.59 -27.11 -23.40
N LYS A 102 -3.50 -26.21 -23.81
CA LYS A 102 -4.19 -26.30 -25.11
C LYS A 102 -3.24 -26.06 -26.30
N LEU A 103 -2.24 -25.19 -26.13
CA LEU A 103 -1.23 -24.88 -27.14
C LEU A 103 -0.19 -25.99 -27.28
N SER A 104 0.13 -26.71 -26.20
CA SER A 104 1.16 -27.76 -26.16
C SER A 104 0.72 -29.11 -26.72
N GLY A 105 -0.53 -29.29 -27.16
CA GLY A 105 -0.92 -30.42 -28.02
C GLY A 105 -0.81 -31.81 -27.38
N ASP A 106 -0.94 -31.95 -26.06
CA ASP A 106 -1.02 -33.28 -25.42
C ASP A 106 -2.41 -33.90 -25.62
N ASP A 107 -2.58 -34.53 -26.78
CA ASP A 107 -3.73 -35.32 -27.20
C ASP A 107 -3.87 -36.63 -26.39
N LYS A 108 -4.38 -36.54 -25.16
CA LYS A 108 -5.07 -37.67 -24.51
C LYS A 108 -6.54 -37.34 -24.34
N ARG A 109 -7.33 -37.88 -25.26
CA ARG A 109 -8.74 -37.59 -25.51
C ARG A 109 -9.64 -37.85 -24.31
N ALA A 110 -10.56 -36.89 -24.13
CA ALA A 110 -11.95 -37.03 -23.71
C ALA A 110 -12.23 -37.38 -22.24
N LYS A 111 -12.64 -36.35 -21.48
CA LYS A 111 -14.05 -36.06 -21.16
C LYS A 111 -14.09 -35.07 -20.00
N ILE A 112 -14.39 -33.79 -20.26
CA ILE A 112 -15.29 -32.98 -19.40
C ILE A 112 -15.98 -31.94 -20.29
N GLY A 113 -17.02 -32.39 -21.00
CA GLY A 113 -18.14 -31.54 -21.43
C GLY A 113 -19.21 -31.40 -20.32
N ALA A 114 -18.89 -31.71 -19.08
CA ALA A 114 -19.80 -31.66 -17.94
C ALA A 114 -19.01 -31.52 -16.61
N ALA A 115 -18.50 -30.33 -16.34
CA ALA A 115 -18.20 -29.85 -14.98
C ALA A 115 -18.27 -28.33 -14.95
N MET A 116 -19.35 -27.79 -15.51
CA MET A 116 -19.97 -26.62 -14.91
C MET A 116 -20.77 -27.16 -13.72
N ALA A 117 -20.18 -27.16 -12.51
CA ALA A 117 -20.92 -27.17 -11.24
C ALA A 117 -19.99 -26.95 -10.03
N ASP A 118 -18.78 -27.54 -10.00
CA ASP A 118 -18.01 -27.63 -8.75
C ASP A 118 -16.54 -27.24 -8.90
N LEU A 119 -16.30 -25.97 -9.25
CA LEU A 119 -15.16 -25.20 -8.73
C LEU A 119 -15.62 -23.76 -8.49
N GLY A 120 -16.81 -23.64 -7.90
CA GLY A 120 -17.04 -22.58 -6.94
C GLY A 120 -16.04 -22.73 -5.80
N LYS A 121 -15.40 -21.60 -5.44
CA LYS A 121 -14.68 -21.40 -4.18
C LYS A 121 -13.30 -22.05 -4.05
N LYS A 122 -12.33 -21.66 -4.88
CA LYS A 122 -11.05 -21.14 -4.37
C LYS A 122 -10.58 -20.05 -5.31
N THR A 123 -11.28 -18.92 -5.31
CA THR A 123 -10.56 -17.65 -5.44
C THR A 123 -9.43 -17.73 -4.40
N PRO A 124 -8.13 -17.65 -4.77
CA PRO A 124 -7.15 -17.22 -3.78
C PRO A 124 -7.74 -15.96 -3.14
N PRO A 125 -7.73 -15.82 -1.80
CA PRO A 125 -8.38 -14.69 -1.15
C PRO A 125 -7.95 -13.47 -1.92
N ALA A 126 -8.94 -12.73 -2.47
CA ALA A 126 -8.66 -11.46 -3.11
C ALA A 126 -7.66 -10.77 -2.19
N PRO A 127 -6.45 -10.40 -2.67
CA PRO A 127 -5.43 -9.85 -1.80
C PRO A 127 -6.16 -8.79 -1.00
N GLU A 128 -6.22 -8.99 0.33
CA GLU A 128 -7.16 -8.26 1.18
C GLU A 128 -7.07 -6.81 0.75
N ARG A 129 -8.17 -6.30 0.19
CA ARG A 129 -8.22 -4.91 -0.27
C ARG A 129 -8.17 -4.10 1.01
N LYS A 130 -6.97 -3.87 1.52
CA LYS A 130 -6.74 -2.95 2.63
C LYS A 130 -7.35 -1.65 2.13
N PRO A 131 -8.32 -1.08 2.87
CA PRO A 131 -9.01 0.12 2.45
C PRO A 131 -7.95 1.12 2.02
N THR A 132 -8.11 1.75 0.85
CA THR A 132 -7.23 2.86 0.52
C THR A 132 -7.34 3.86 1.67
N TYR A 133 -6.25 4.55 2.03
CA TYR A 133 -6.27 5.50 3.13
C TYR A 133 -7.44 6.49 3.04
N THR A 134 -7.80 6.90 1.82
CA THR A 134 -8.97 7.73 1.52
C THR A 134 -10.30 7.09 1.95
N SER A 135 -10.46 5.77 1.76
CA SER A 135 -11.63 5.03 2.23
C SER A 135 -11.66 4.83 3.75
N TYR A 136 -10.51 4.60 4.40
CA TYR A 136 -10.41 4.53 5.86
C TYR A 136 -10.78 5.88 6.54
N ILE A 137 -10.29 7.00 5.99
CA ILE A 137 -10.67 8.34 6.49
C ILE A 137 -12.18 8.58 6.30
N ALA A 138 -12.75 8.19 5.16
CA ALA A 138 -14.18 8.34 4.91
C ALA A 138 -15.04 7.52 5.90
N GLU A 139 -14.58 6.34 6.32
CA GLU A 139 -15.25 5.52 7.33
C GLU A 139 -15.15 6.12 8.73
N LYS A 140 -13.99 6.70 9.09
CA LYS A 140 -13.76 7.30 10.40
C LYS A 140 -14.46 8.65 10.61
N ILE A 141 -14.77 9.39 9.53
CA ILE A 141 -15.53 10.64 9.57
C ILE A 141 -17.04 10.40 9.70
N ARG A 142 -17.54 9.22 9.31
CA ARG A 142 -18.97 8.87 9.40
C ARG A 142 -19.43 8.42 10.79
N LYS A 143 -18.52 8.23 11.74
CA LYS A 143 -18.79 7.94 13.15
C LYS A 143 -18.44 9.17 13.98
#